data_AF-A0A379AJ99-F1
#
_entry.id   AF-A0A379AJ99-F1
#
_cell.length_a   1.000
_cell.length_b   1.000
_cell.length_c   1.000
_cell.angle_alpha   90.00
_cell.angle_beta   90.00
_cell.angle_gamma   90.00
#
_symmetry.space_group_name_H-M   'P 1'
#
loop_
_entity.id
_entity.type
_entity.pdbx_description
1 polymer ?
#
loop_
_entity_poly.entity_id
_entity_poly.type
_entity_poly.pdbx_seq_one_letter_code
_entity_poly.pdbx_strand_id
1 'polypeptide(L)' 'MDLALFDLDETLICEDSTSLWLRWLVSQGFAPSELIDQEQALMSQYYAGTLSIEEYMNKTLSPPGGHGHAYR' A
#
# COMPACT_ATOMS: atom_id res chain seq x y z
N MET A 1 12.20 -34.02 7.60
CA MET A 1 11.30 -33.00 8.18
C MET A 1 11.06 -32.02 7.06
N ASP A 2 9.81 -31.83 6.70
CA ASP A 2 9.47 -31.09 5.48
C ASP A 2 9.20 -29.63 5.83
N LEU A 3 9.79 -28.71 5.07
CA LEU A 3 9.62 -27.27 5.23
C LEU A 3 8.61 -26.77 4.21
N ALA A 4 7.55 -26.11 4.69
CA ALA A 4 6.61 -25.38 3.85
C ALA A 4 6.76 -23.88 4.10
N LEU A 5 6.77 -23.09 3.02
CA LEU A 5 6.82 -21.63 3.07
C LEU A 5 5.59 -21.08 2.35
N PHE A 6 4.90 -20.16 3.00
CA PHE A 6 3.76 -19.46 2.44
C PHE A 6 4.03 -17.97 2.53
N ASP A 7 3.75 -17.28 1.43
CA ASP A 7 3.71 -15.83 1.42
C ASP A 7 2.45 -15.33 2.14
N LEU A 8 2.40 -14.04 2.47
CA LEU A 8 1.23 -13.42 3.08
C LEU A 8 0.22 -12.98 2.02
N ASP A 9 0.61 -12.00 1.22
CA ASP A 9 -0.24 -11.33 0.25
C ASP A 9 -0.64 -12.29 -0.87
N GLU A 10 -1.92 -12.24 -1.26
CA GLU A 10 -2.50 -13.09 -2.32
C GLU A 10 -2.34 -14.61 -2.10
N THR A 11 -1.89 -15.03 -0.90
CA THR A 11 -1.66 -16.43 -0.52
C THR A 11 -2.43 -16.77 0.75
N LEU A 12 -2.08 -16.16 1.89
CA LEU A 12 -2.80 -16.34 3.16
C LEU A 12 -3.94 -15.34 3.32
N ILE A 13 -3.76 -14.13 2.80
CA ILE A 13 -4.82 -13.13 2.67
C ILE A 13 -5.17 -12.95 1.19
N CYS A 14 -6.42 -12.58 0.92
CA CYS A 14 -6.96 -12.54 -0.45
C CYS A 14 -6.56 -11.30 -1.26
N GLU A 15 -5.73 -10.42 -0.69
CA GLU A 15 -5.42 -9.11 -1.27
C GLU A 15 -4.07 -8.61 -0.76
N ASP A 16 -3.51 -7.59 -1.42
CA ASP A 16 -2.26 -6.94 -1.01
C ASP A 16 -2.45 -6.09 0.27
N SER A 17 -1.56 -6.29 1.24
CA SER A 17 -1.58 -5.64 2.54
C SER A 17 -1.36 -4.12 2.47
N THR A 18 -0.59 -3.61 1.51
CA THR A 18 -0.41 -2.17 1.29
C THR A 18 -1.70 -1.56 0.77
N SER A 19 -2.34 -2.17 -0.23
CA SER A 19 -3.61 -1.70 -0.75
C SER A 19 -4.70 -1.71 0.34
N LEU A 20 -4.74 -2.75 1.19
CA LEU A 20 -5.68 -2.85 2.32
C LEU A 20 -5.48 -1.70 3.32
N TRP A 21 -4.23 -1.39 3.65
CA TRP A 21 -3.88 -0.30 4.55
C TRP A 21 -4.30 1.07 4.02
N LEU A 22 -4.05 1.35 2.73
CA LEU A 22 -4.43 2.63 2.12
C LEU A 22 -5.94 2.79 2.03
N ARG A 23 -6.68 1.73 1.69
CA ARG A 23 -8.16 1.74 1.74
C ARG A 23 -8.67 2.06 3.14
N TRP A 24 -8.04 1.52 4.18
CA TRP A 24 -8.38 1.85 5.55
C TRP A 24 -8.11 3.34 5.86
N LEU A 25 -6.94 3.88 5.51
CA LEU A 25 -6.62 5.30 5.71
C LEU A 25 -7.63 6.24 5.03
N VAL A 26 -8.03 5.93 3.80
CA VAL A 26 -9.08 6.67 3.07
C VAL A 26 -10.42 6.56 3.80
N SER A 27 -10.79 5.35 4.25
CA SER A 27 -12.05 5.14 4.99
C SER A 27 -12.13 5.93 6.30
N GLN A 28 -10.98 6.22 6.92
CA GLN A 28 -10.89 7.02 8.15
C GLN A 28 -10.78 8.53 7.86
N GLY A 29 -10.70 8.95 6.60
CA GLY A 29 -10.49 10.35 6.21
C GLY A 29 -9.06 10.85 6.41
N PHE A 30 -8.09 9.96 6.61
CA PHE A 30 -6.66 10.32 6.75
C PHE A 30 -5.95 10.48 5.40
N ALA A 31 -6.55 9.99 4.32
CA ALA A 31 -5.98 10.07 2.98
C ALA A 31 -7.08 10.37 1.93
N PRO A 32 -6.72 11.04 0.82
CA PRO A 32 -7.63 11.27 -0.30
C PRO A 32 -7.89 9.96 -1.06
N SER A 33 -9.09 9.80 -1.64
CA SER A 33 -9.48 8.59 -2.38
C SER A 33 -8.61 8.32 -3.60
N GLU A 34 -8.07 9.37 -4.21
CA GLU A 34 -7.16 9.32 -5.36
C GLU A 34 -5.87 8.51 -5.06
N LEU A 35 -5.53 8.34 -3.78
CA LEU A 35 -4.38 7.53 -3.37
C LEU A 35 -4.56 6.04 -3.73
N ILE A 36 -5.79 5.53 -3.73
CA ILE A 36 -6.09 4.13 -4.10
C ILE A 36 -5.80 3.91 -5.58
N ASP A 37 -6.29 4.79 -6.45
CA ASP A 37 -6.07 4.68 -7.90
C ASP A 37 -4.58 4.83 -8.25
N GLN A 38 -3.87 5.74 -7.56
CA GLN A 38 -2.43 5.92 -7.72
C GLN A 38 -1.65 4.68 -7.29
N GLU A 39 -1.99 4.10 -6.15
CA GLU A 39 -1.33 2.88 -5.68
C GLU A 39 -1.56 1.70 -6.62
N GLN A 40 -2.76 1.52 -7.17
CA GLN A 40 -3.04 0.44 -8.11
C GLN A 40 -2.22 0.57 -9.41
N ALA A 41 -1.98 1.80 -9.87
CA ALA A 41 -1.08 2.07 -11.00
C ALA A 41 0.40 1.80 -10.67
N LEU A 42 0.83 2.06 -9.44
CA LEU A 42 2.19 1.74 -8.97
C LEU A 42 2.38 0.23 -8.78
N MET A 43 1.41 -0.47 -8.21
CA MET A 43 1.41 -1.92 -8.05
C MET A 43 1.52 -2.63 -9.41
N SER A 44 0.79 -2.13 -10.42
CA SER A 44 0.89 -2.66 -11.78
C SER A 44 2.31 -2.56 -12.36
N GLN A 45 3.00 -1.45 -12.12
CA GLN A 45 4.39 -1.25 -12.56
C GLN A 45 5.39 -2.08 -11.74
N TYR A 46 5.12 -2.23 -10.43
CA TYR A 46 5.92 -3.07 -9.55
C TYR A 46 5.85 -4.55 -9.97
N TYR A 47 4.64 -5.08 -10.21
CA TYR A 47 4.46 -6.45 -10.73
C TYR A 47 5.06 -6.64 -12.13
N ALA A 48 5.06 -5.61 -12.97
CA ALA A 48 5.74 -5.64 -14.27
C ALA A 48 7.27 -5.60 -14.16
N GLY A 49 7.82 -5.40 -12.96
CA GLY A 49 9.26 -5.26 -12.72
C GLY A 49 9.85 -3.95 -13.25
N THR A 50 9.01 -2.95 -13.53
CA THR A 50 9.42 -1.66 -14.11
C THR A 50 9.55 -0.54 -13.08
N LEU A 51 9.08 -0.78 -11.84
CA LEU A 51 9.20 0.12 -10.70
C LEU A 51 10.01 -0.58 -9.61
N SER A 52 11.00 0.12 -9.05
CA SER A 52 11.76 -0.44 -7.92
C SER A 52 10.92 -0.45 -6.64
N ILE A 53 11.20 -1.40 -5.74
CA ILE A 53 10.53 -1.45 -4.43
C ILE A 53 10.78 -0.16 -3.63
N GLU A 54 11.95 0.47 -3.79
CA GLU A 54 12.30 1.73 -3.13
C GLU A 54 11.42 2.89 -3.62
N GLU A 55 11.19 2.99 -4.94
CA GLU A 55 10.29 3.99 -5.50
C GLU A 55 8.83 3.74 -5.11
N TYR A 56 8.40 2.48 -5.10
CA TYR A 56 7.08 2.09 -4.64
C TYR A 56 6.86 2.52 -3.17
N MET A 57 7.75 2.10 -2.27
CA MET A 57 7.69 2.45 -0.84
C MET A 57 7.73 3.95 -0.58
N ASN A 58 8.58 4.69 -1.30
CA ASN A 58 8.64 6.14 -1.16
C ASN A 58 7.30 6.80 -1.47
N LYS A 59 6.52 6.25 -2.40
CA LYS A 59 5.19 6.77 -2.74
C LYS A 59 4.12 6.34 -1.75
N THR A 60 4.05 5.06 -1.40
CA THR A 60 2.98 4.52 -0.54
C THR A 60 3.16 4.86 0.94
N LEU A 61 4.40 5.09 1.40
CA LEU A 61 4.73 5.50 2.77
C LEU A 61 4.92 7.01 2.91
N SER A 62 4.76 7.78 1.82
CA SER A 62 4.78 9.24 1.91
C SER A 62 3.69 9.70 2.89
N PRO A 63 3.98 10.70 3.75
CA PRO A 63 2.99 11.23 4.67
C PRO A 63 1.72 11.64 3.90
N PRO A 64 0.53 11.13 4.27
CA PRO A 64 -0.72 11.60 3.69
C PRO A 64 -0.79 13.11 3.90
N GLY A 65 -0.86 13.86 2.80
CA GLY A 65 -0.53 15.29 2.76
C GLY A 65 -1.02 16.07 3.98
N GLY A 66 -0.06 16.60 4.75
CA GLY A 66 -0.20 17.83 5.53
C GLY A 66 -1.31 17.93 6.58
N HIS A 67 -1.96 16.85 6.98
CA HIS A 67 -2.83 16.90 8.17
C HIS A 67 -1.96 16.85 9.41
N GLY A 68 -1.29 17.97 9.68
CA GLY A 68 -0.90 18.33 11.02
C GLY A 68 -2.16 18.33 11.86
N HIS A 69 -2.48 17.18 12.44
CA HIS A 69 -3.37 17.10 13.57
C HIS A 69 -2.65 17.87 14.68
N ALA A 70 -2.90 19.18 14.72
CA ALA A 70 -2.74 19.94 15.94
C ALA A 70 -3.60 19.20 16.96
N TYR A 71 -2.94 18.42 17.83
CA TYR A 71 -3.53 17.95 19.06
C TYR A 71 -4.15 19.17 19.76
N ARG A 72 -5.47 19.25 19.76
CA ARG A 72 -6.27 20.05 20.68
C ARG A 72 -7.14 19.09 21.46
#